data_AF-A0A9P5Z297-F1
#
_entry.id   AF-A0A9P5Z297-F1
#
_cell.length_a   1.000
_cell.length_b   1.000
_cell.length_c   1.000
_cell.angle_alpha   90.00
_cell.angle_beta   90.00
_cell.angle_gamma   90.00
#
_symmetry.space_group_name_H-M   'P 1'
#
loop_
_entity.id
_entity.type
_entity.pdbx_description
1 polymer ?
#
loop_
_entity_poly.entity_id
_entity_poly.type
_entity_poly.pdbx_seq_one_letter_code
_entity_poly.pdbx_strand_id
1 'polypeptide(L)'
;MDHVEDLGFTEVLYKLPPMKRNPLETFSLKVNFEQSMWFSTDSIDQSDLDGLENHIHAELGYQSRIRELLEYDAFFNARKAVLSDIHQDGTKNLPENTIYPNLASFYRVLDKYDLMDYSKIGQDALPIPFDKMVALWREHVDDKLIQYIGTVYPEYKSLDPATIFNFATTFFECKGSKCNSNMHRHNCIRTTPMRHDEAAAHALFGAAEWLTIDGHTRFSERATKIMQDVVGMCGLDPKTTTFSQMQAMNPIFECVECIAAKEDGATMSWTGVLEHQWTAHEASANT
;
A
#
# COMPACT_ATOMS: atom_id res chain seq x y z
N MET A 1 33.27 27.42 16.41
CA MET A 1 31.89 27.53 16.94
C MET A 1 31.22 28.77 16.38
N ASP A 2 31.94 29.88 16.30
CA ASP A 2 31.46 31.18 15.80
C ASP A 2 30.80 31.11 14.41
N HIS A 3 31.33 30.29 13.49
CA HIS A 3 30.74 30.12 12.15
C HIS A 3 29.39 29.35 12.13
N VAL A 4 29.14 28.48 13.11
CA VAL A 4 27.85 27.76 13.26
C VAL A 4 26.79 28.68 13.87
N GLU A 5 27.22 29.61 14.73
CA GLU A 5 26.38 30.69 15.26
C GLU A 5 26.01 31.70 14.17
N ASP A 6 26.94 32.09 13.31
CA ASP A 6 26.70 33.03 12.20
C ASP A 6 25.71 32.48 11.15
N LEU A 7 25.65 31.15 10.99
CA LEU A 7 24.71 30.48 10.09
C LEU A 7 23.33 30.21 10.75
N GLY A 8 23.13 30.59 12.01
CA GLY A 8 21.83 30.48 12.70
C GLY A 8 21.41 29.06 13.12
N PHE A 9 22.30 28.07 13.02
CA PHE A 9 21.98 26.67 13.31
C PHE A 9 21.96 26.34 14.82
N THR A 10 22.52 27.21 15.65
CA THR A 10 22.65 27.00 17.10
C THR A 10 21.28 26.86 17.78
N GLU A 11 20.30 27.69 17.43
CA GLU A 11 18.93 27.57 17.97
C GLU A 11 18.24 26.27 17.56
N VAL A 12 18.53 25.75 16.36
CA VAL A 12 17.93 24.50 15.86
C VAL A 12 18.47 23.31 16.65
N LEU A 13 19.78 23.29 16.92
CA LEU A 13 20.43 22.22 17.69
C LEU A 13 20.00 22.17 19.15
N TYR A 14 19.74 23.34 19.78
CA TYR A 14 19.25 23.40 21.17
C TYR A 14 17.77 23.05 21.34
N LYS A 15 16.96 23.14 20.28
CA LYS A 15 15.52 22.78 20.30
C LYS A 15 15.27 21.29 20.04
N LEU A 16 16.30 20.50 19.71
CA LEU A 16 16.16 19.05 19.57
C LEU A 16 16.05 18.41 20.97
N PRO A 17 14.99 17.62 21.26
CA PRO A 17 14.87 16.95 22.54
C PRO A 17 16.04 15.96 22.73
N PRO A 18 16.49 15.73 23.97
CA PRO A 18 17.56 14.77 24.25
C PRO A 18 17.11 13.37 23.86
N MET A 19 17.54 12.91 22.69
CA MET A 19 17.30 11.54 22.24
C MET A 19 18.01 10.56 23.18
N LYS A 20 17.29 9.56 23.70
CA LYS A 20 17.91 8.34 24.23
C LYS A 20 18.49 7.56 23.04
N ARG A 21 19.70 7.91 22.62
CA ARG A 21 20.36 7.31 21.45
C ARG A 21 20.99 5.96 21.80
N ASN A 22 20.99 5.05 20.82
CA ASN A 22 21.86 3.89 20.80
C ASN A 22 23.34 4.38 20.71
N PRO A 23 24.26 3.94 21.60
CA PRO A 23 25.65 4.41 21.64
C PRO A 23 26.43 4.27 20.32
N LEU A 24 26.02 3.36 19.44
CA LEU A 24 26.71 3.09 18.18
C LEU A 24 26.44 4.17 17.11
N GLU A 25 25.26 4.80 17.11
CA GLU A 25 24.91 5.88 16.16
C GLU A 25 25.54 7.22 16.57
N THR A 26 25.77 7.43 17.87
CA THR A 26 26.43 8.63 18.39
C THR A 26 27.92 8.66 18.08
N PHE A 27 28.56 7.50 17.98
CA PHE A 27 29.99 7.39 17.67
C PHE A 27 30.29 7.72 16.19
N SER A 28 29.44 7.30 15.26
CA SER A 28 29.66 7.54 13.82
C SER A 28 29.51 9.01 13.42
N LEU A 29 28.53 9.72 13.98
CA LEU A 29 28.30 11.14 13.68
C LEU A 29 29.41 12.05 14.23
N LYS A 30 29.90 11.76 15.44
CA LYS A 30 30.96 12.56 16.05
C LYS A 30 32.30 12.39 15.34
N VAL A 31 32.61 11.15 14.92
CA VAL A 31 33.84 10.84 14.17
C VAL A 31 33.85 11.47 12.78
N ASN A 32 32.73 11.47 12.06
CA ASN A 32 32.66 12.10 10.73
C ASN A 32 32.75 13.64 10.82
N PHE A 33 32.11 14.24 11.83
CA PHE A 33 32.13 15.69 12.02
C PHE A 33 33.50 16.19 12.49
N GLU A 34 34.17 15.46 13.39
CA GLU A 34 35.52 15.79 13.85
C GLU A 34 36.58 15.54 12.76
N GLN A 35 36.45 14.50 11.92
CA GLN A 35 37.37 14.28 10.79
C GLN A 35 37.29 15.36 9.71
N SER A 36 36.10 15.94 9.50
CA SER A 36 35.88 16.99 8.50
C SER A 36 36.36 18.37 8.94
N MET A 37 36.66 18.56 10.23
CA MET A 37 37.03 19.85 10.82
C MET A 37 38.55 20.12 10.91
N TRP A 38 39.40 19.18 10.48
CA TRP A 38 40.86 19.32 10.53
C TRP A 38 41.50 19.93 9.27
N PHE A 39 40.71 20.50 8.36
CA PHE A 39 41.23 21.21 7.19
C PHE A 39 41.59 22.66 7.55
N SER A 40 42.77 23.09 7.10
CA SER A 40 43.26 24.47 7.23
C SER A 40 42.23 25.45 6.65
N THR A 41 41.85 26.47 7.42
CA THR A 41 40.87 27.51 7.01
C THR A 41 41.31 28.33 5.80
N ASP A 42 42.59 28.23 5.40
CA ASP A 42 43.17 29.02 4.33
C ASP A 42 42.88 28.47 2.92
N SER A 43 42.16 27.35 2.77
CA SER A 43 41.89 26.74 1.46
C SER A 43 40.50 26.13 1.29
N ILE A 44 39.50 26.52 2.08
CA ILE A 44 38.11 26.06 1.88
C ILE A 44 37.56 26.80 0.66
N ASP A 45 37.30 26.07 -0.42
CA ASP A 45 36.65 26.65 -1.59
C ASP A 45 35.12 26.60 -1.47
N GLN A 46 34.41 27.26 -2.38
CA GLN A 46 32.95 27.30 -2.38
C GLN A 46 32.33 25.89 -2.53
N SER A 47 33.01 24.96 -3.21
CA SER A 47 32.53 23.59 -3.38
C SER A 47 32.53 22.82 -2.07
N ASP A 48 33.51 23.05 -1.18
CA ASP A 48 33.56 22.46 0.15
C ASP A 48 32.42 22.98 1.05
N LEU A 49 32.10 24.28 0.96
CA LEU A 49 30.99 24.90 1.68
C LEU A 49 29.64 24.36 1.19
N ASP A 50 29.43 24.28 -0.13
CA ASP A 50 28.22 23.72 -0.72
C ASP A 50 28.06 22.23 -0.33
N GLY A 51 29.17 21.48 -0.26
CA GLY A 51 29.18 20.09 0.21
C GLY A 51 28.75 19.95 1.67
N LEU A 52 29.26 20.81 2.54
CA LEU A 52 28.90 20.85 3.96
C LEU A 52 27.42 21.25 4.16
N GLU A 53 26.94 22.25 3.43
CA GLU A 53 25.54 22.70 3.48
C GLU A 53 24.59 21.57 3.04
N ASN A 54 24.88 20.89 1.94
CA ASN A 54 24.11 19.73 1.49
C ASN A 54 24.10 18.59 2.53
N HIS A 55 25.24 18.34 3.18
CA HIS A 55 25.33 17.33 4.24
C HIS A 55 24.49 17.72 5.47
N ILE A 56 24.56 18.98 5.91
CA ILE A 56 23.76 19.49 7.04
C ILE A 56 22.26 19.40 6.72
N HIS A 57 21.84 19.81 5.51
CA HIS A 57 20.44 19.68 5.11
C HIS A 57 19.98 18.22 5.05
N ALA A 58 20.81 17.31 4.54
CA ALA A 58 20.52 15.89 4.53
C ALA A 58 20.38 15.33 5.95
N GLU A 59 21.27 15.69 6.87
CA GLU A 59 21.24 15.23 8.26
C GLU A 59 20.06 15.82 9.04
N LEU A 60 19.78 17.13 8.90
CA LEU A 60 18.61 17.75 9.51
C LEU A 60 17.31 17.14 8.98
N GLY A 61 17.25 16.86 7.67
CA GLY A 61 16.14 16.11 7.06
C GLY A 61 16.00 14.71 7.66
N TYR A 62 17.12 14.00 7.86
CA TYR A 62 17.13 12.68 8.49
C TYR A 62 16.67 12.72 9.96
N GLN A 63 17.16 13.65 10.77
CA GLN A 63 16.77 13.81 12.17
C GLN A 63 15.29 14.20 12.31
N SER A 64 14.78 15.11 11.46
CA SER A 64 13.35 15.45 11.43
C SER A 64 12.51 14.20 11.16
N ARG A 65 12.94 13.38 10.19
CA ARG A 65 12.26 12.14 9.83
C ARG A 65 12.27 11.10 10.96
N ILE A 66 13.38 10.95 11.69
CA ILE A 66 13.41 10.07 12.87
C ILE A 66 12.44 10.56 13.93
N ARG A 67 12.44 11.87 14.22
CA ARG A 67 11.53 12.45 15.22
C ARG A 67 10.08 12.18 14.85
N GLU A 68 9.69 12.45 13.60
CA GLU A 68 8.35 12.14 13.09
C GLU A 68 8.01 10.66 13.29
N LEU A 69 8.92 9.72 12.95
CA LEU A 69 8.68 8.28 13.14
C LEU A 69 8.48 7.90 14.61
N LEU A 70 9.24 8.48 15.53
CA LEU A 70 9.09 8.24 16.97
C LEU A 70 7.78 8.81 17.52
N GLU A 71 7.40 10.01 17.06
CA GLU A 71 6.12 10.64 17.42
C GLU A 71 4.94 9.82 16.91
N TYR A 72 5.03 9.34 15.66
CA TYR A 72 4.09 8.39 15.08
C TYR A 72 4.01 7.11 15.91
N ASP A 73 5.13 6.44 16.19
CA ASP A 73 5.15 5.18 16.94
C ASP A 73 4.55 5.34 18.35
N ALA A 74 4.90 6.41 19.08
CA ALA A 74 4.34 6.70 20.38
C ALA A 74 2.82 6.93 20.31
N PHE A 75 2.37 7.71 19.32
CA PHE A 75 0.95 7.96 19.07
C PHE A 75 0.19 6.66 18.77
N PHE A 76 0.73 5.83 17.88
CA PHE A 76 0.13 4.56 17.50
C PHE A 76 0.02 3.60 18.66
N ASN A 77 1.10 3.45 19.45
CA ASN A 77 1.09 2.59 20.62
C ASN A 77 0.03 3.03 21.64
N ALA A 78 -0.17 4.34 21.82
CA ALA A 78 -1.19 4.87 22.72
C ALA A 78 -2.63 4.55 22.25
N ARG A 79 -2.88 4.44 20.95
CA ARG A 79 -4.23 4.21 20.39
C ARG A 79 -4.49 2.78 19.92
N LYS A 80 -3.45 1.94 19.85
CA LYS A 80 -3.56 0.57 19.34
C LYS A 80 -4.66 -0.23 20.04
N ALA A 81 -4.79 -0.11 21.36
CA ALA A 81 -5.84 -0.79 22.12
C ALA A 81 -7.24 -0.33 21.68
N VAL A 82 -7.50 0.99 21.67
CA VAL A 82 -8.80 1.56 21.28
C VAL A 82 -9.17 1.20 19.83
N LEU A 83 -8.22 1.31 18.90
CA LEU A 83 -8.45 0.95 17.50
C LEU A 83 -8.72 -0.55 17.35
N SER A 84 -7.99 -1.39 18.08
CA SER A 84 -8.21 -2.83 18.11
C SER A 84 -9.58 -3.18 18.65
N ASP A 85 -10.03 -2.55 19.73
CA ASP A 85 -11.32 -2.80 20.34
C ASP A 85 -12.47 -2.40 19.40
N ILE A 86 -12.38 -1.24 18.77
CA ILE A 86 -13.38 -0.77 17.79
C ILE A 86 -13.42 -1.69 16.57
N HIS A 87 -12.25 -2.13 16.10
CA HIS A 87 -12.17 -3.05 14.97
C HIS A 87 -12.76 -4.43 15.31
N GLN A 88 -12.42 -5.00 16.45
CA GLN A 88 -12.97 -6.27 16.92
C GLN A 88 -14.48 -6.16 17.15
N ASP A 89 -14.96 -5.10 17.82
CA ASP A 89 -16.38 -4.88 18.07
C ASP A 89 -17.17 -4.70 16.78
N GLY A 90 -16.63 -3.93 15.83
CA GLY A 90 -17.24 -3.68 14.53
C GLY A 90 -17.26 -4.90 13.61
N THR A 91 -16.30 -5.82 13.77
CA THR A 91 -16.18 -7.01 12.90
C THR A 91 -16.86 -8.27 13.43
N LYS A 92 -17.09 -8.38 14.75
CA LYS A 92 -17.60 -9.62 15.39
C LYS A 92 -18.94 -10.12 14.85
N ASN A 93 -19.78 -9.22 14.33
CA ASN A 93 -21.13 -9.52 13.85
C ASN A 93 -21.28 -9.41 12.33
N LEU A 94 -20.19 -9.20 11.59
CA LEU A 94 -20.27 -9.07 10.14
C LEU A 94 -20.52 -10.46 9.50
N PRO A 95 -21.35 -10.54 8.45
CA PRO A 95 -21.52 -11.77 7.68
C PRO A 95 -20.19 -12.34 7.20
N GLU A 96 -20.10 -13.67 7.13
CA GLU A 96 -18.98 -14.37 6.50
C GLU A 96 -18.81 -13.84 5.07
N ASN A 97 -17.57 -13.47 4.70
CA ASN A 97 -17.20 -12.81 3.44
C ASN A 97 -17.50 -11.29 3.32
N THR A 98 -17.88 -10.62 4.41
CA THR A 98 -17.92 -9.15 4.41
C THR A 98 -16.52 -8.57 4.23
N ILE A 99 -16.39 -7.65 3.29
CA ILE A 99 -15.16 -6.89 3.06
C ILE A 99 -15.12 -5.70 4.03
N TYR A 100 -14.05 -5.60 4.80
CA TYR A 100 -13.78 -4.51 5.73
C TYR A 100 -12.27 -4.20 5.78
N PRO A 101 -11.85 -2.98 6.14
CA PRO A 101 -10.45 -2.61 6.27
C PRO A 101 -9.75 -3.39 7.39
N ASN A 102 -8.47 -3.70 7.19
CA ASN A 102 -7.59 -4.09 8.29
C ASN A 102 -7.26 -2.87 9.17
N LEU A 103 -6.65 -3.08 10.34
CA LEU A 103 -6.31 -2.00 11.28
C LEU A 103 -5.43 -0.89 10.67
N ALA A 104 -4.49 -1.23 9.79
CA ALA A 104 -3.65 -0.24 9.12
C ALA A 104 -4.44 0.63 8.14
N SER A 105 -5.32 0.02 7.34
CA SER A 105 -6.25 0.76 6.48
C SER A 105 -7.25 1.60 7.27
N PHE A 106 -7.66 1.12 8.44
CA PHE A 106 -8.54 1.85 9.35
C PHE A 106 -7.90 3.15 9.82
N TYR A 107 -6.64 3.06 10.28
CA TYR A 107 -5.86 4.21 10.67
C TYR A 107 -5.73 5.23 9.54
N ARG A 108 -5.50 4.78 8.31
CA ARG A 108 -5.27 5.65 7.16
C ARG A 108 -6.49 6.44 6.76
N VAL A 109 -7.67 5.84 6.91
CA VAL A 109 -8.92 6.59 6.80
C VAL A 109 -8.99 7.65 7.90
N LEU A 110 -8.65 7.32 9.14
CA LEU A 110 -8.70 8.31 10.21
C LEU A 110 -7.73 9.48 9.97
N ASP A 111 -6.52 9.20 9.48
CA ASP A 111 -5.51 10.20 9.13
C ASP A 111 -5.92 11.06 7.93
N LYS A 112 -6.31 10.44 6.81
CA LYS A 112 -6.68 11.11 5.56
C LYS A 112 -7.82 12.11 5.72
N TYR A 113 -8.80 11.79 6.56
CA TYR A 113 -9.98 12.61 6.76
C TYR A 113 -9.87 13.52 8.01
N ASP A 114 -8.68 13.66 8.59
CA ASP A 114 -8.41 14.46 9.80
C ASP A 114 -9.39 14.13 10.95
N LEU A 115 -9.70 12.84 11.08
CA LEU A 115 -10.62 12.32 12.09
C LEU A 115 -9.90 12.02 13.40
N MET A 116 -8.58 12.17 13.41
CA MET A 116 -7.75 12.02 14.58
C MET A 116 -7.48 13.38 15.20
N ASP A 117 -8.23 13.70 16.25
CA ASP A 117 -7.83 14.80 17.12
C ASP A 117 -6.58 14.39 17.91
N TYR A 118 -5.41 14.80 17.41
CA TYR A 118 -4.10 14.56 18.02
C TYR A 118 -3.96 15.19 19.41
N SER A 119 -4.81 16.17 19.77
CA SER A 119 -4.80 16.77 21.10
C SER A 119 -5.55 15.93 22.16
N LYS A 120 -6.31 14.92 21.73
CA LYS A 120 -7.14 14.05 22.59
C LYS A 120 -6.58 12.64 22.74
N ILE A 121 -5.25 12.50 22.79
CA ILE A 121 -4.62 11.21 23.05
C ILE A 121 -5.07 10.71 24.44
N GLY A 122 -5.70 9.52 24.48
CA GLY A 122 -6.20 8.90 25.72
C GLY A 122 -7.71 9.03 25.99
N GLN A 123 -8.50 9.57 25.05
CA GLN A 123 -9.96 9.49 25.14
C GLN A 123 -10.49 8.21 24.47
N ASP A 124 -11.46 7.56 25.12
CA ASP A 124 -11.93 6.20 24.76
C ASP A 124 -12.79 6.14 23.49
N ALA A 125 -13.33 7.27 23.02
CA ALA A 125 -14.26 7.29 21.89
C ALA A 125 -13.60 7.85 20.63
N LEU A 126 -13.57 7.06 19.55
CA LEU A 126 -13.41 7.63 18.21
C LEU A 126 -14.64 8.49 17.87
N PRO A 127 -14.45 9.59 17.13
CA PRO A 127 -15.56 10.47 16.76
C PRO A 127 -16.52 9.85 15.73
N ILE A 128 -16.24 8.64 15.21
CA ILE A 128 -16.94 8.07 14.06
C ILE A 128 -17.32 6.61 14.30
N PRO A 129 -18.57 6.21 13.98
CA PRO A 129 -19.00 4.82 13.94
C PRO A 129 -18.22 3.92 12.96
N PHE A 130 -18.08 2.63 13.28
CA PHE A 130 -17.33 1.65 12.47
C PHE A 130 -17.83 1.56 11.01
N ASP A 131 -19.15 1.50 10.81
CA ASP A 131 -19.78 1.44 9.48
C ASP A 131 -19.43 2.65 8.61
N LYS A 132 -19.41 3.85 9.18
CA LYS A 132 -18.97 5.06 8.49
C LYS A 132 -17.49 5.00 8.11
N MET A 133 -16.63 4.41 8.96
CA MET A 133 -15.22 4.19 8.60
C MET A 133 -15.06 3.18 7.46
N VAL A 134 -15.84 2.10 7.46
CA VAL A 134 -15.86 1.14 6.34
C VAL A 134 -16.28 1.81 5.04
N ALA A 135 -17.28 2.70 5.08
CA ALA A 135 -17.72 3.44 3.90
C ALA A 135 -16.64 4.36 3.35
N LEU A 136 -15.99 5.17 4.20
CA LEU A 136 -14.88 6.05 3.79
C LEU A 136 -13.68 5.26 3.25
N TRP A 137 -13.39 4.12 3.87
CA TRP A 137 -12.36 3.22 3.36
C TRP A 137 -12.70 2.71 1.96
N ARG A 138 -13.92 2.21 1.75
CA ARG A 138 -14.37 1.71 0.44
C ARG A 138 -14.33 2.80 -0.62
N GLU A 139 -14.82 3.99 -0.32
CA GLU A 139 -14.75 5.14 -1.24
C GLU A 139 -13.30 5.41 -1.66
N HIS A 140 -12.37 5.49 -0.70
CA HIS A 140 -10.97 5.72 -1.01
C HIS A 140 -10.36 4.62 -1.89
N VAL A 141 -10.69 3.38 -1.56
CA VAL A 141 -10.28 2.17 -2.26
C VAL A 141 -10.78 2.16 -3.70
N ASP A 142 -12.07 2.42 -3.87
CA ASP A 142 -12.76 2.40 -5.15
C ASP A 142 -12.21 3.50 -6.06
N ASP A 143 -12.03 4.72 -5.55
CA ASP A 143 -11.42 5.84 -6.28
C ASP A 143 -10.06 5.46 -6.88
N LYS A 144 -9.22 4.78 -6.10
CA LYS A 144 -7.88 4.36 -6.52
C LYS A 144 -7.94 3.26 -7.57
N LEU A 145 -8.80 2.27 -7.39
CA LEU A 145 -9.00 1.21 -8.38
C LEU A 145 -9.57 1.76 -9.70
N ILE A 146 -10.51 2.71 -9.64
CA ILE A 146 -11.03 3.42 -10.82
C ILE A 146 -9.94 4.24 -11.49
N GLN A 147 -9.06 4.88 -10.72
CA GLN A 147 -7.91 5.56 -11.28
C GLN A 147 -7.04 4.58 -12.09
N TYR A 148 -6.72 3.40 -11.55
CA TYR A 148 -5.94 2.39 -12.27
C TYR A 148 -6.64 1.90 -13.54
N ILE A 149 -7.93 1.59 -13.47
CA ILE A 149 -8.73 1.22 -14.65
C ILE A 149 -8.67 2.35 -15.68
N GLY A 150 -8.92 3.60 -15.27
CA GLY A 150 -8.96 4.77 -16.14
C GLY A 150 -7.62 5.16 -16.76
N THR A 151 -6.49 4.62 -16.28
CA THR A 151 -5.20 4.76 -16.99
C THR A 151 -5.13 3.88 -18.23
N VAL A 152 -5.85 2.77 -18.26
CA VAL A 152 -5.85 1.79 -19.37
C VAL A 152 -7.09 1.97 -20.25
N TYR A 153 -8.26 2.18 -19.65
CA TYR A 153 -9.56 2.38 -20.33
C TYR A 153 -10.20 3.71 -19.88
N PRO A 154 -9.85 4.84 -20.53
CA PRO A 154 -10.38 6.15 -20.16
C PRO A 154 -11.91 6.25 -20.17
N GLU A 155 -12.56 5.48 -21.03
CA GLU A 155 -14.03 5.39 -21.13
C GLU A 155 -14.69 4.82 -19.88
N TYR A 156 -13.94 4.10 -19.03
CA TYR A 156 -14.48 3.55 -17.77
C TYR A 156 -14.53 4.60 -16.66
N LYS A 157 -13.87 5.77 -16.81
CA LYS A 157 -13.92 6.84 -15.80
C LYS A 157 -15.31 7.44 -15.59
N SER A 158 -16.20 7.32 -16.57
CA SER A 158 -17.57 7.83 -16.50
C SER A 158 -18.58 6.78 -16.01
N LEU A 159 -18.16 5.53 -15.84
CA LEU A 159 -19.02 4.46 -15.34
C LEU A 159 -19.09 4.51 -13.81
N ASP A 160 -20.23 4.10 -13.28
CA ASP A 160 -20.43 3.93 -11.85
C ASP A 160 -19.44 2.87 -11.30
N PRO A 161 -18.62 3.18 -10.28
CA PRO A 161 -17.64 2.25 -9.74
C PRO A 161 -18.25 0.93 -9.27
N ALA A 162 -19.44 1.00 -8.66
CA ALA A 162 -20.16 -0.18 -8.20
C ALA A 162 -20.54 -1.11 -9.37
N THR A 163 -20.72 -0.56 -10.57
CA THR A 163 -20.97 -1.36 -11.78
C THR A 163 -19.67 -1.99 -12.30
N ILE A 164 -18.56 -1.25 -12.38
CA ILE A 164 -17.31 -1.73 -12.98
C ILE A 164 -16.69 -2.87 -12.18
N PHE A 165 -16.67 -2.78 -10.85
CA PHE A 165 -16.09 -3.85 -10.01
C PHE A 165 -16.92 -5.13 -10.01
N ASN A 166 -18.16 -5.05 -10.52
CA ASN A 166 -19.02 -6.21 -10.67
C ASN A 166 -18.85 -6.91 -12.02
N PHE A 167 -18.12 -6.35 -13.01
CA PHE A 167 -17.91 -7.03 -14.28
C PHE A 167 -17.06 -8.29 -14.12
N ALA A 168 -17.39 -9.33 -14.90
CA ALA A 168 -16.64 -10.57 -14.95
C ALA A 168 -15.26 -10.42 -15.59
N THR A 169 -14.97 -9.25 -16.17
CA THR A 169 -13.77 -8.93 -16.93
C THR A 169 -12.87 -7.90 -16.23
N THR A 170 -13.25 -7.39 -15.05
CA THR A 170 -12.44 -6.43 -14.28
C THR A 170 -11.40 -7.17 -13.44
N PHE A 171 -10.15 -7.17 -13.87
CA PHE A 171 -9.04 -7.83 -13.15
C PHE A 171 -7.91 -6.87 -12.79
N PHE A 172 -7.29 -7.18 -11.66
CA PHE A 172 -6.12 -6.48 -11.17
C PHE A 172 -5.04 -7.49 -10.83
N GLU A 173 -3.79 -7.09 -11.02
CA GLU A 173 -2.60 -7.87 -10.67
C GLU A 173 -1.89 -7.25 -9.48
N CYS A 174 -1.34 -8.11 -8.63
CA CYS A 174 -0.43 -7.73 -7.55
C CYS A 174 1.02 -8.08 -7.95
N LYS A 175 1.98 -7.18 -7.72
CA LYS A 175 3.39 -7.40 -8.03
C LYS A 175 3.94 -8.59 -7.25
N GLY A 176 4.44 -9.59 -7.98
CA GLY A 176 5.06 -10.79 -7.42
C GLY A 176 4.11 -11.97 -7.24
N SER A 177 2.85 -11.83 -7.64
CA SER A 177 1.86 -12.85 -7.33
C SER A 177 0.72 -12.86 -8.36
N LYS A 178 0.46 -14.04 -8.92
CA LYS A 178 -0.55 -14.35 -9.94
C LYS A 178 -1.94 -14.42 -9.32
N CYS A 179 -2.34 -13.35 -8.66
CA CYS A 179 -3.52 -13.38 -7.84
C CYS A 179 -4.76 -12.92 -8.64
N ASN A 180 -5.75 -13.81 -8.75
CA ASN A 180 -7.03 -13.57 -9.41
C ASN A 180 -8.13 -13.44 -8.38
N SER A 181 -8.73 -12.26 -8.26
CA SER A 181 -10.13 -12.05 -7.88
C SER A 181 -10.32 -10.62 -7.37
N ASN A 182 -11.60 -10.25 -7.27
CA ASN A 182 -12.18 -9.19 -6.45
C ASN A 182 -11.17 -8.64 -5.43
N MET A 183 -10.46 -7.57 -5.82
CA MET A 183 -9.24 -7.10 -5.12
C MET A 183 -9.49 -6.92 -3.62
N HIS A 184 -10.74 -6.64 -3.26
CA HIS A 184 -11.19 -6.44 -1.89
C HIS A 184 -10.94 -7.62 -0.96
N ARG A 185 -10.74 -8.83 -1.50
CA ARG A 185 -10.64 -10.09 -0.72
C ARG A 185 -9.21 -10.63 -0.63
N HIS A 186 -8.24 -9.91 -1.14
CA HIS A 186 -7.02 -10.52 -1.58
C HIS A 186 -5.80 -10.25 -0.67
N ASN A 187 -5.04 -11.32 -0.36
CA ASN A 187 -3.99 -11.32 0.68
C ASN A 187 -2.58 -10.92 0.20
N CYS A 188 -2.30 -10.82 -1.11
CA CYS A 188 -0.95 -10.52 -1.62
C CYS A 188 -0.44 -9.10 -1.24
N ILE A 189 -1.20 -8.33 -0.45
CA ILE A 189 -0.83 -7.00 0.06
C ILE A 189 0.00 -7.07 1.37
N ARG A 190 0.20 -8.26 1.95
CA ARG A 190 0.89 -8.39 3.25
C ARG A 190 2.42 -8.27 3.23
N THR A 191 3.10 -8.36 2.08
CA THR A 191 4.54 -8.72 2.07
C THR A 191 5.47 -7.75 1.33
N THR A 192 5.04 -6.53 1.06
CA THR A 192 5.75 -5.63 0.15
C THR A 192 6.49 -4.50 0.86
N PRO A 193 7.58 -3.96 0.27
CA PRO A 193 8.40 -2.93 0.91
C PRO A 193 7.58 -1.66 1.13
N MET A 194 7.50 -1.28 2.39
CA MET A 194 6.61 -0.24 2.88
C MET A 194 7.28 1.13 2.88
N ARG A 195 6.50 2.20 2.66
CA ARG A 195 6.95 3.55 3.07
C ARG A 195 7.25 3.55 4.57
N HIS A 196 8.08 4.46 5.07
CA HIS A 196 8.51 4.40 6.48
C HIS A 196 7.34 4.52 7.49
N ASP A 197 6.32 5.32 7.16
CA ASP A 197 5.08 5.44 7.93
C ASP A 197 4.23 4.16 7.86
N GLU A 198 4.23 3.48 6.72
CA GLU A 198 3.61 2.15 6.59
C GLU A 198 4.37 1.07 7.34
N ALA A 199 5.71 1.15 7.39
CA ALA A 199 6.53 0.21 8.13
C ALA A 199 6.24 0.30 9.62
N ALA A 200 6.01 1.52 10.14
CA ALA A 200 5.53 1.72 11.50
C ALA A 200 4.12 1.11 11.68
N ALA A 201 3.15 1.48 10.83
CA ALA A 201 1.80 0.93 10.91
C ALA A 201 1.79 -0.61 10.83
N HIS A 202 2.61 -1.21 9.96
CA HIS A 202 2.74 -2.66 9.84
C HIS A 202 3.46 -3.28 11.04
N ALA A 203 4.53 -2.69 11.55
CA ALA A 203 5.18 -3.16 12.77
C ALA A 203 4.19 -3.18 13.95
N LEU A 204 3.26 -2.23 13.97
CA LEU A 204 2.28 -2.08 15.02
C LEU A 204 1.05 -2.98 14.85
N PHE A 205 0.51 -3.08 13.63
CA PHE A 205 -0.76 -3.77 13.35
C PHE A 205 -0.59 -5.13 12.67
N GLY A 206 0.62 -5.50 12.25
CA GLY A 206 0.91 -6.76 11.56
C GLY A 206 0.30 -6.86 10.17
N ALA A 207 -0.08 -5.72 9.57
CA ALA A 207 -0.67 -5.66 8.24
C ALA A 207 -0.28 -4.35 7.53
N ALA A 208 0.00 -4.44 6.24
CA ALA A 208 0.15 -3.26 5.39
C ALA A 208 -1.23 -2.77 4.96
N GLU A 209 -1.33 -1.47 4.63
CA GLU A 209 -2.53 -0.92 4.05
C GLU A 209 -2.80 -1.52 2.65
N TRP A 210 -4.08 -1.67 2.33
CA TRP A 210 -4.56 -2.37 1.14
C TRP A 210 -4.14 -1.73 -0.22
N LEU A 211 -3.68 -0.47 -0.24
CA LEU A 211 -3.34 0.27 -1.48
C LEU A 211 -2.05 1.11 -1.42
N THR A 212 -1.25 0.97 -0.36
CA THR A 212 -0.27 2.00 -0.05
C THR A 212 0.90 2.10 -1.00
N ILE A 213 1.22 1.01 -1.70
CA ILE A 213 2.37 1.02 -2.57
C ILE A 213 1.87 1.19 -4.01
N ASP A 214 1.83 2.46 -4.43
CA ASP A 214 1.67 2.81 -5.84
C ASP A 214 2.58 1.92 -6.69
N GLY A 215 1.97 1.17 -7.62
CA GLY A 215 2.68 0.25 -8.50
C GLY A 215 2.74 -1.23 -8.05
N HIS A 216 2.21 -1.59 -6.88
CA HIS A 216 2.04 -3.00 -6.50
C HIS A 216 0.73 -3.58 -7.00
N THR A 217 -0.36 -2.83 -6.89
CA THR A 217 -1.62 -3.19 -7.53
C THR A 217 -1.74 -2.40 -8.82
N ARG A 218 -2.07 -3.10 -9.90
CA ARG A 218 -2.36 -2.46 -11.19
C ARG A 218 -3.53 -3.17 -11.86
N PHE A 219 -4.28 -2.43 -12.67
CA PHE A 219 -5.28 -3.02 -13.53
C PHE A 219 -4.57 -3.91 -14.58
N SER A 220 -5.06 -5.13 -14.79
CA SER A 220 -4.45 -6.08 -15.73
C SER A 220 -5.21 -6.09 -17.04
N GLU A 221 -4.66 -5.40 -18.03
CA GLU A 221 -5.19 -5.42 -19.41
C GLU A 221 -5.18 -6.84 -19.98
N ARG A 222 -4.11 -7.60 -19.70
CA ARG A 222 -3.96 -8.97 -20.20
C ARG A 222 -5.00 -9.92 -19.60
N ALA A 223 -5.16 -9.93 -18.28
CA ALA A 223 -6.15 -10.77 -17.63
C ALA A 223 -7.57 -10.37 -18.05
N THR A 224 -7.82 -9.06 -18.14
CA THR A 224 -9.08 -8.52 -18.67
C THR A 224 -9.37 -9.08 -20.05
N LYS A 225 -8.44 -9.00 -21.00
CA LYS A 225 -8.62 -9.50 -22.36
C LYS A 225 -8.91 -11.00 -22.41
N ILE A 226 -8.14 -11.82 -21.70
CA ILE A 226 -8.38 -13.26 -21.62
C ILE A 226 -9.79 -13.53 -21.11
N MET A 227 -10.22 -12.80 -20.09
CA MET A 227 -11.55 -13.00 -19.51
C MET A 227 -12.68 -12.43 -20.38
N GLN A 228 -12.42 -11.42 -21.20
CA GLN A 228 -13.36 -10.99 -22.24
C GLN A 228 -13.58 -12.12 -23.26
N ASP A 229 -12.52 -12.83 -23.67
CA ASP A 229 -12.64 -13.99 -24.55
C ASP A 229 -13.42 -15.13 -23.89
N VAL A 230 -13.14 -15.42 -22.60
CA VAL A 230 -13.88 -16.41 -21.80
C VAL A 230 -15.37 -16.09 -21.73
N VAL A 231 -15.72 -14.85 -21.41
CA VAL A 231 -17.13 -14.41 -21.38
C VAL A 231 -17.77 -14.49 -22.77
N GLY A 232 -17.03 -14.12 -23.82
CA GLY A 232 -17.48 -14.22 -25.20
C GLY A 232 -17.72 -15.66 -25.66
N MET A 233 -16.90 -16.62 -25.22
CA MET A 233 -17.11 -18.06 -25.48
C MET A 233 -18.41 -18.60 -24.88
N CYS A 234 -18.91 -17.96 -23.82
CA CYS A 234 -20.23 -18.26 -23.24
C CYS A 234 -21.41 -17.59 -23.98
N GLY A 235 -21.14 -16.85 -25.07
CA GLY A 235 -22.15 -16.11 -25.81
C GLY A 235 -22.68 -14.87 -25.08
N LEU A 236 -21.94 -14.37 -24.09
CA LEU A 236 -22.30 -13.21 -23.28
C LEU A 236 -21.51 -11.97 -23.74
N ASP A 237 -22.00 -10.77 -23.39
CA ASP A 237 -21.32 -9.51 -23.70
C ASP A 237 -20.25 -9.21 -22.63
N PRO A 238 -18.95 -9.21 -22.98
CA PRO A 238 -17.87 -8.98 -22.02
C PRO A 238 -17.85 -7.59 -21.38
N LYS A 239 -18.58 -6.61 -21.94
CA LYS A 239 -18.65 -5.24 -21.40
C LYS A 239 -19.72 -5.04 -20.35
N THR A 240 -20.69 -5.94 -20.26
CA THR A 240 -21.86 -5.79 -19.37
C THR A 240 -22.06 -7.01 -18.47
N THR A 241 -21.43 -8.14 -18.81
CA THR A 241 -21.53 -9.36 -18.02
C THR A 241 -20.84 -9.22 -16.67
N THR A 242 -21.59 -9.51 -15.62
CA THR A 242 -21.12 -9.45 -14.24
C THR A 242 -20.51 -10.76 -13.78
N PHE A 243 -19.64 -10.68 -12.77
CA PHE A 243 -19.09 -11.84 -12.06
C PHE A 243 -20.21 -12.77 -11.57
N SER A 244 -21.29 -12.20 -11.03
CA SER A 244 -22.44 -12.97 -10.53
C SER A 244 -23.14 -13.80 -11.61
N GLN A 245 -23.25 -13.26 -12.83
CA GLN A 245 -23.82 -13.96 -13.98
C GLN A 245 -22.93 -15.13 -14.42
N MET A 246 -21.61 -14.90 -14.53
CA MET A 246 -20.66 -15.98 -14.84
C MET A 246 -20.63 -17.05 -13.73
N GLN A 247 -20.68 -16.63 -12.47
CA GLN A 247 -20.73 -17.53 -11.32
C GLN A 247 -22.01 -18.39 -11.31
N ALA A 248 -23.15 -17.83 -11.67
CA ALA A 248 -24.42 -18.55 -11.76
C ALA A 248 -24.43 -19.56 -12.93
N MET A 249 -23.82 -19.21 -14.06
CA MET A 249 -23.65 -20.11 -15.20
C MET A 249 -22.65 -21.23 -14.91
N ASN A 250 -21.61 -20.92 -14.14
CA ASN A 250 -20.50 -21.81 -13.76
C ASN A 250 -19.94 -22.64 -14.94
N PRO A 251 -19.53 -22.00 -16.05
CA PRO A 251 -19.04 -22.73 -17.22
C PRO A 251 -17.70 -23.43 -16.93
N ILE A 252 -17.53 -24.59 -17.55
CA ILE A 252 -16.30 -25.38 -17.54
C ILE A 252 -15.63 -25.25 -18.91
N PHE A 253 -14.34 -24.97 -18.90
CA PHE A 253 -13.52 -24.79 -20.09
C PHE A 253 -12.51 -25.92 -20.22
N GLU A 254 -12.13 -26.23 -21.45
CA GLU A 254 -11.09 -27.21 -21.77
C GLU A 254 -9.91 -26.50 -22.45
N CYS A 255 -8.69 -26.73 -21.98
CA CYS A 255 -7.50 -26.18 -22.61
C CYS A 255 -7.02 -27.08 -23.75
N VAL A 256 -7.25 -26.64 -24.99
CA VAL A 256 -6.92 -27.41 -26.20
C VAL A 256 -5.43 -27.76 -26.27
N GLU A 257 -4.55 -26.86 -25.81
CA GLU A 257 -3.10 -27.09 -25.79
C GLU A 257 -2.72 -28.22 -24.82
N CYS A 258 -3.27 -28.22 -23.60
CA CYS A 258 -3.00 -29.26 -22.61
C CYS A 258 -3.58 -30.62 -23.00
N ILE A 259 -4.78 -30.66 -23.62
CA ILE A 259 -5.31 -31.91 -24.19
C ILE A 259 -4.34 -32.47 -25.24
N ALA A 260 -3.84 -31.62 -26.14
CA ALA A 260 -2.94 -32.03 -27.20
C ALA A 260 -1.61 -32.56 -26.65
N ALA A 261 -1.13 -31.98 -25.54
CA ALA A 261 0.02 -32.45 -24.78
C ALA A 261 -0.23 -33.75 -23.98
N LYS A 262 -1.48 -34.26 -23.99
CA LYS A 262 -1.93 -35.44 -23.22
C LYS A 262 -1.78 -35.27 -21.71
N GLU A 263 -1.99 -34.06 -21.22
CA GLU A 263 -2.08 -33.81 -19.78
C GLU A 263 -3.47 -34.24 -19.29
N ASP A 264 -3.52 -35.16 -18.33
CA ASP A 264 -4.77 -35.57 -17.68
C ASP A 264 -5.38 -34.38 -16.93
N GLY A 265 -6.68 -34.12 -17.14
CA GLY A 265 -7.39 -33.06 -16.41
C GLY A 265 -7.35 -31.67 -17.04
N ALA A 266 -7.38 -31.56 -18.38
CA ALA A 266 -7.38 -30.29 -19.10
C ALA A 266 -8.67 -29.45 -18.96
N THR A 267 -9.56 -29.77 -18.02
CA THR A 267 -10.77 -28.97 -17.74
C THR A 267 -10.59 -28.08 -16.51
N MET A 268 -11.18 -26.89 -16.55
CA MET A 268 -11.13 -25.92 -15.45
C MET A 268 -12.43 -25.14 -15.34
N SER A 269 -12.75 -24.66 -14.14
CA SER A 269 -13.79 -23.64 -13.99
C SER A 269 -13.35 -22.34 -14.64
N TRP A 270 -14.31 -21.50 -15.02
CA TRP A 270 -14.02 -20.18 -15.61
C TRP A 270 -13.12 -19.29 -14.73
N THR A 271 -13.22 -19.42 -13.40
CA THR A 271 -12.34 -18.73 -12.45
C THR A 271 -10.91 -19.27 -12.45
N GLY A 272 -10.71 -20.52 -12.87
CA GLY A 272 -9.41 -21.18 -12.97
C GLY A 272 -8.65 -20.87 -14.27
N VAL A 273 -9.29 -20.27 -15.28
CA VAL A 273 -8.68 -20.00 -16.59
C VAL A 273 -7.42 -19.14 -16.48
N LEU A 274 -7.47 -18.05 -15.71
CA LEU A 274 -6.32 -17.17 -15.57
C LEU A 274 -5.18 -17.83 -14.78
N GLU A 275 -5.50 -18.58 -13.72
CA GLU A 275 -4.49 -19.31 -12.95
C GLU A 275 -3.77 -20.32 -13.86
N HIS A 276 -4.55 -21.10 -14.61
CA HIS A 276 -4.03 -22.06 -15.59
C HIS A 276 -3.16 -21.38 -16.66
N GLN A 277 -3.66 -20.31 -17.28
CA GLN A 277 -2.92 -19.55 -18.30
C GLN A 277 -1.55 -19.11 -17.76
N TRP A 278 -1.52 -18.67 -16.51
CA TRP A 278 -0.30 -18.22 -15.89
C TRP A 278 0.62 -19.37 -15.50
N THR A 279 0.12 -20.49 -14.96
CA THR A 279 1.00 -21.58 -14.49
C THR A 279 1.48 -22.48 -15.63
N ALA A 280 0.61 -22.81 -16.58
CA ALA A 280 0.89 -23.78 -17.63
C ALA A 280 1.52 -23.15 -18.89
N HIS A 281 1.13 -21.92 -19.26
CA HIS A 281 1.50 -21.34 -20.56
C HIS A 281 2.48 -20.17 -20.48
N GLU A 282 2.75 -19.58 -19.32
CA GLU A 282 3.77 -18.51 -19.21
C GLU A 282 5.17 -19.02 -18.89
N ALA A 283 5.30 -20.12 -18.14
CA ALA A 283 6.61 -20.68 -17.80
C ALA A 283 7.38 -21.12 -19.05
N SER A 284 6.64 -21.51 -20.10
CA SER A 284 7.12 -21.96 -21.40
C SER A 284 7.35 -20.84 -22.42
N ALA A 285 6.83 -19.63 -22.20
CA ALA A 285 6.99 -18.50 -23.12
C ALA A 285 8.28 -17.69 -22.89
N ASN A 286 8.94 -17.87 -21.75
CA ASN A 286 10.17 -17.17 -21.37
C ASN A 286 11.44 -18.04 -21.51
N THR A 287 11.34 -19.17 -22.21
CA THR A 287 12.45 -20.08 -22.56
C THR A 287 12.64 -20.13 -24.06
#